data_AF-A0A2V8EQ11-F1
#
_entry.id   AF-A0A2V8EQ11-F1
#
_cell.length_a   1.000
_cell.length_b   1.000
_cell.length_c   1.000
_cell.angle_alpha   90.00
_cell.angle_beta   90.00
_cell.angle_gamma   90.00
#
_symmetry.space_group_name_H-M   'P 1'
#
loop_
_entity.id
_entity.type
_entity.pdbx_description
1 polymer ?
#
loop_
_entity_poly.entity_id
_entity_poly.type
_entity_poly.pdbx_seq_one_letter_code
_entity_poly.pdbx_strand_id
1 'polypeptide(L)'
;MASPEPAYVAAGNAPLRASVADLQAIVTAPQETVDVKGRAVPTVASGLVDAERHVLQSRDLLNAQGQITPWVIPSEALDTPEKLLTSERWNNIYGVPAGEITIERIQHAFYMAANYGFQILNGNFAAAIDDYELSLRFMNDLATYRIDVSWLWSLLHHQAAVTKDGYLKGPALTEDGVVPASNAFEVKAGTRFSRDLFEKLWTCHNQWTAAFFDELDRRGDPGRFDRAKAPIIMDILKRQLLSARYIQHSARVLFVVAQAGAPDRAQILDAIFDLSREEILKGVEAGTLGQTAMNAHDYVYDVFPVAAAGQPSARHEIA
;
A
#
# COMPACT_ATOMS: atom_id res chain seq x y z
N MET A 1 -9.95 -11.65 4.87
CA MET A 1 -10.45 -12.51 3.77
C MET A 1 -10.86 -11.60 2.63
N ALA A 2 -10.56 -11.97 1.38
CA ALA A 2 -11.11 -11.30 0.21
C ALA A 2 -12.64 -11.39 0.21
N SER A 3 -13.33 -10.45 -0.44
CA SER A 3 -14.79 -10.41 -0.49
C SER A 3 -15.35 -11.76 -1.01
N PRO A 4 -16.32 -12.38 -0.31
CA PRO A 4 -16.96 -13.61 -0.77
C PRO A 4 -17.99 -13.34 -1.90
N GLU A 5 -18.17 -12.09 -2.31
CA GLU A 5 -19.15 -11.74 -3.35
C GLU A 5 -18.83 -12.46 -4.67
N PRO A 6 -19.77 -13.25 -5.23
CA PRO A 6 -19.52 -14.02 -6.44
C PRO A 6 -19.05 -13.18 -7.62
N ALA A 7 -19.57 -11.96 -7.77
CA ALA A 7 -19.15 -11.04 -8.83
C ALA A 7 -17.69 -10.60 -8.67
N TYR A 8 -17.25 -10.29 -7.44
CA TYR A 8 -15.87 -9.91 -7.14
C TYR A 8 -14.91 -11.08 -7.40
N VAL A 9 -15.27 -12.29 -6.93
CA VAL A 9 -14.49 -13.50 -7.16
C VAL A 9 -14.41 -13.84 -8.65
N ALA A 10 -15.50 -13.66 -9.39
CA ALA A 10 -15.54 -13.88 -10.83
C ALA A 10 -14.67 -12.87 -11.58
N ALA A 11 -14.70 -11.58 -11.21
CA ALA A 11 -13.89 -10.54 -11.84
C ALA A 11 -12.38 -10.81 -11.69
N GLY A 12 -11.94 -11.34 -10.54
CA GLY A 12 -10.53 -11.73 -10.35
C GLY A 12 -10.12 -13.03 -11.04
N ASN A 13 -11.04 -14.01 -11.13
CA ASN A 13 -10.71 -15.34 -11.69
C ASN A 13 -10.92 -15.45 -13.20
N ALA A 14 -11.90 -14.75 -13.77
CA ALA A 14 -12.26 -14.91 -15.18
C ALA A 14 -11.10 -14.57 -16.13
N PRO A 15 -10.34 -13.48 -15.95
CA PRO A 15 -9.20 -13.18 -16.81
C PRO A 15 -8.10 -14.24 -16.77
N LEU A 16 -7.91 -14.92 -15.62
CA LEU A 16 -6.89 -15.97 -15.46
C LEU A 16 -7.23 -17.28 -16.19
N ARG A 17 -8.51 -17.44 -16.58
CA ARG A 17 -9.02 -18.63 -17.28
C ARG A 17 -9.45 -18.32 -18.72
N ALA A 18 -9.42 -17.05 -19.11
CA ALA A 18 -9.82 -16.59 -20.43
C ALA A 18 -8.84 -17.11 -21.48
N SER A 19 -9.36 -17.44 -22.67
CA SER A 19 -8.47 -17.74 -23.80
C SER A 19 -7.77 -16.46 -24.27
N VAL A 20 -6.65 -16.61 -24.99
CA VAL A 20 -5.98 -15.45 -25.61
C VAL A 20 -6.91 -14.69 -26.56
N ALA A 21 -7.83 -15.39 -27.24
CA ALA A 21 -8.82 -14.77 -28.12
C ALA A 21 -9.82 -13.90 -27.33
N ASP A 22 -10.27 -14.37 -26.17
CA ASP A 22 -11.18 -13.61 -25.30
C ASP A 22 -10.47 -12.36 -24.72
N LEU A 23 -9.22 -12.50 -24.28
CA LEU A 23 -8.41 -11.38 -23.83
C LEU A 23 -8.15 -10.37 -24.96
N GLN A 24 -7.88 -10.87 -26.16
CA GLN A 24 -7.68 -10.04 -27.34
C GLN A 24 -8.92 -9.22 -27.66
N ALA A 25 -10.11 -9.82 -27.56
CA ALA A 25 -11.38 -9.13 -27.79
C ALA A 25 -11.58 -7.96 -26.83
N ILE A 26 -11.19 -8.10 -25.56
CA ILE A 26 -11.21 -7.03 -24.56
C ILE A 26 -10.24 -5.90 -24.96
N VAL A 27 -9.00 -6.24 -25.33
CA VAL A 27 -7.97 -5.26 -25.74
C VAL A 27 -8.39 -4.45 -26.97
N THR A 28 -9.15 -5.05 -27.88
CA THR A 28 -9.62 -4.41 -29.13
C THR A 28 -11.04 -3.87 -29.04
N ALA A 29 -11.70 -3.98 -27.89
CA ALA A 29 -13.02 -3.41 -27.71
C ALA A 29 -12.98 -1.89 -28.02
N PRO A 30 -14.09 -1.32 -28.53
CA PRO A 30 -14.17 0.12 -28.73
C PRO A 30 -13.86 0.87 -27.42
N GLN A 31 -13.21 2.03 -27.54
CA GLN A 31 -13.06 2.91 -26.38
C GLN A 31 -14.44 3.47 -26.03
N GLU A 32 -14.83 3.29 -24.77
CA GLU A 32 -16.08 3.78 -24.23
C GLU A 32 -15.78 4.63 -22.99
N THR A 33 -16.30 5.85 -22.94
CA THR A 33 -16.04 6.75 -21.83
C THR A 33 -17.33 7.28 -21.23
N VAL A 34 -17.32 7.53 -19.93
CA VAL A 34 -18.34 8.33 -19.24
C VAL A 34 -17.73 9.64 -18.79
N ASP A 35 -18.52 10.71 -18.79
CA ASP A 35 -18.09 11.98 -18.22
C ASP A 35 -18.18 11.93 -16.69
N VAL A 36 -17.03 12.06 -16.04
CA VAL A 36 -16.93 12.23 -14.59
C VAL A 36 -16.31 13.59 -14.31
N LYS A 37 -17.18 14.56 -13.98
CA LYS A 37 -16.77 15.94 -13.60
C LYS A 37 -15.93 16.64 -14.68
N GLY A 38 -16.34 16.53 -15.94
CA GLY A 38 -15.66 17.14 -17.08
C GLY A 38 -14.43 16.38 -17.56
N ARG A 39 -14.16 15.18 -17.02
CA ARG A 39 -13.11 14.27 -17.48
C ARG A 39 -13.75 13.03 -18.10
N ALA A 40 -13.34 12.70 -19.32
CA ALA A 40 -13.71 11.44 -19.95
C ALA A 40 -12.97 10.28 -19.27
N VAL A 41 -13.70 9.40 -18.60
CA VAL A 41 -13.17 8.23 -17.89
C VAL A 41 -13.62 6.95 -18.59
N PRO A 42 -12.72 6.00 -18.89
CA PRO A 42 -13.09 4.72 -19.51
C PRO A 42 -14.13 3.92 -18.71
N THR A 43 -15.09 3.29 -19.40
CA THR A 43 -16.02 2.33 -18.79
C THR A 43 -15.32 0.98 -18.54
N VAL A 44 -15.96 0.11 -17.76
CA VAL A 44 -15.49 -1.28 -17.57
C VAL A 44 -15.49 -2.09 -18.88
N ALA A 45 -16.36 -1.73 -19.84
CA ALA A 45 -16.45 -2.40 -21.13
C ALA A 45 -15.51 -1.80 -22.20
N SER A 46 -14.89 -0.65 -21.90
CA SER A 46 -13.97 0.03 -22.80
C SER A 46 -12.77 -0.86 -23.10
N GLY A 47 -12.34 -0.87 -24.37
CA GLY A 47 -10.99 -1.30 -24.69
C GLY A 47 -9.94 -0.30 -24.22
N LEU A 48 -8.68 -0.60 -24.51
CA LEU A 48 -7.55 0.21 -24.07
C LEU A 48 -7.58 1.61 -24.68
N VAL A 49 -7.37 2.63 -23.84
CA VAL A 49 -7.08 3.98 -24.31
C VAL A 49 -5.69 4.03 -24.95
N ASP A 50 -5.41 5.05 -25.75
CA ASP A 50 -4.18 5.14 -26.52
C ASP A 50 -2.92 5.10 -25.64
N ALA A 51 -2.97 5.74 -24.47
CA ALA A 51 -1.87 5.71 -23.51
C ALA A 51 -1.63 4.29 -22.96
N GLU A 52 -2.68 3.56 -22.59
CA GLU A 52 -2.57 2.17 -22.10
C GLU A 52 -2.04 1.25 -23.20
N ARG A 53 -2.56 1.38 -24.43
CA ARG A 53 -2.10 0.64 -25.59
C ARG A 53 -0.60 0.88 -25.83
N HIS A 54 -0.17 2.15 -25.77
CA HIS A 54 1.22 2.51 -25.92
C HIS A 54 2.10 1.90 -24.82
N VAL A 55 1.64 1.91 -23.56
CA VAL A 55 2.37 1.26 -22.46
C VAL A 55 2.54 -0.23 -22.73
N LEU A 56 1.48 -0.95 -23.09
CA LEU A 56 1.59 -2.38 -23.35
C LEU A 56 2.46 -2.69 -24.59
N GLN A 57 2.42 -1.85 -25.62
CA GLN A 57 3.33 -1.95 -26.77
C GLN A 57 4.80 -1.71 -26.38
N SER A 58 5.06 -0.73 -25.52
CA SER A 58 6.42 -0.42 -25.04
C SER A 58 7.04 -1.55 -24.19
N ARG A 59 6.21 -2.50 -23.75
CA ARG A 59 6.61 -3.66 -22.95
C ARG A 59 6.53 -4.98 -23.73
N ASP A 60 6.39 -4.90 -25.05
CA ASP A 60 6.24 -6.05 -25.95
C ASP A 60 5.07 -6.98 -25.57
N LEU A 61 4.07 -6.47 -24.85
CA LEU A 61 2.85 -7.20 -24.53
C LEU A 61 1.85 -7.12 -25.68
N LEU A 62 1.90 -6.03 -26.45
CA LEU A 62 1.16 -5.84 -27.70
C LEU A 62 2.12 -5.57 -28.86
N ASN A 63 1.82 -6.08 -30.05
CA ASN A 63 2.55 -5.73 -31.26
C ASN A 63 2.10 -4.36 -31.82
N ALA A 64 2.73 -3.90 -32.91
CA ALA A 64 2.40 -2.64 -33.56
C ALA A 64 0.93 -2.57 -34.06
N GLN A 65 0.31 -3.71 -34.31
CA GLN A 65 -1.10 -3.84 -34.71
C GLN A 65 -2.05 -3.91 -33.51
N GLY A 66 -1.54 -3.85 -32.27
CA GLY A 66 -2.34 -3.91 -31.04
C GLY A 66 -2.78 -5.32 -30.65
N GLN A 67 -2.14 -6.36 -31.19
CA GLN A 67 -2.41 -7.75 -30.85
C GLN A 67 -1.52 -8.22 -29.70
N ILE A 68 -2.08 -9.02 -28.79
CA ILE A 68 -1.35 -9.67 -27.71
C ILE A 68 -0.20 -10.47 -28.31
N THR A 69 1.00 -10.24 -27.80
CA THR A 69 2.22 -10.94 -28.23
C THR A 69 2.49 -12.06 -27.24
N PRO A 70 2.22 -13.34 -27.58
CA PRO A 70 2.49 -14.44 -26.67
C PRO A 70 4.00 -14.61 -26.49
N TRP A 71 4.44 -14.76 -25.26
CA TRP A 71 5.84 -15.10 -25.01
C TRP A 71 6.04 -16.61 -25.21
N VAL A 72 6.68 -16.98 -26.32
CA VAL A 72 7.04 -18.37 -26.62
C VAL A 72 8.40 -18.65 -25.99
N ILE A 73 8.43 -19.56 -25.00
CA ILE A 73 9.66 -20.04 -24.37
C ILE A 73 9.97 -21.42 -24.98
N PRO A 74 10.99 -21.54 -25.83
CA PRO A 74 11.35 -22.82 -26.39
C PRO A 74 11.99 -23.70 -25.31
N SER A 75 11.82 -25.02 -25.40
CA SER A 75 12.21 -25.95 -24.33
C SER A 75 13.71 -25.85 -24.00
N GLU A 76 14.57 -25.64 -25.00
CA GLU A 76 16.01 -25.47 -24.83
C GLU A 76 16.42 -24.21 -24.06
N ALA A 77 15.53 -23.21 -23.96
CA ALA A 77 15.76 -22.02 -23.13
C ALA A 77 15.61 -22.32 -21.63
N LEU A 78 15.06 -23.48 -21.27
CA LEU A 78 14.90 -23.95 -19.90
C LEU A 78 16.06 -24.85 -19.43
N ASP A 79 17.02 -25.17 -20.30
CA ASP A 79 18.15 -26.04 -19.95
C ASP A 79 18.99 -25.46 -18.80
N THR A 80 19.17 -24.14 -18.77
CA THR A 80 19.80 -23.43 -17.65
C THR A 80 19.10 -22.10 -17.38
N PRO A 81 19.09 -21.61 -16.13
CA PRO A 81 18.47 -20.33 -15.79
C PRO A 81 18.99 -19.15 -16.63
N GLU A 82 20.27 -19.14 -17.00
CA GLU A 82 20.93 -18.04 -17.72
C GLU A 82 20.47 -17.91 -19.18
N LYS A 83 19.98 -19.01 -19.77
CA LYS A 83 19.39 -18.98 -21.12
C LYS A 83 18.06 -18.23 -21.13
N LEU A 84 17.29 -18.31 -20.04
CA LEU A 84 16.02 -17.61 -19.88
C LEU A 84 16.19 -16.24 -19.25
N LEU A 85 16.94 -16.16 -18.17
CA LEU A 85 17.18 -14.97 -17.35
C LEU A 85 18.58 -14.44 -17.67
N THR A 86 18.68 -13.75 -18.80
CA THR A 86 19.90 -13.01 -19.17
C THR A 86 20.24 -11.96 -18.11
N SER A 87 21.48 -11.47 -18.08
CA SER A 87 21.86 -10.38 -17.17
C SER A 87 20.98 -9.15 -17.32
N GLU A 88 20.53 -8.85 -18.54
CA GLU A 88 19.57 -7.77 -18.80
C GLU A 88 18.22 -8.05 -18.15
N ARG A 89 17.67 -9.27 -18.27
CA ARG A 89 16.41 -9.64 -17.61
C ARG A 89 16.52 -9.65 -16.10
N TRP A 90 17.64 -10.10 -15.55
CA TRP A 90 17.93 -9.97 -14.12
C TRP A 90 17.94 -8.50 -13.68
N ASN A 91 18.60 -7.62 -14.43
CA ASN A 91 18.60 -6.19 -14.16
C ASN A 91 17.20 -5.58 -14.29
N ASN A 92 16.34 -6.07 -15.19
CA ASN A 92 14.96 -5.60 -15.32
C ASN A 92 14.05 -6.07 -14.16
N ILE A 93 14.38 -7.18 -13.51
CA ILE A 93 13.62 -7.71 -12.36
C ILE A 93 14.10 -7.10 -11.04
N TYR A 94 15.42 -6.99 -10.85
CA TYR A 94 16.04 -6.61 -9.58
C TYR A 94 16.65 -5.21 -9.58
N GLY A 95 16.74 -4.57 -10.74
CA GLY A 95 17.20 -3.20 -10.84
C GLY A 95 16.29 -2.26 -10.07
N VAL A 96 16.89 -1.25 -9.45
CA VAL A 96 16.12 -0.21 -8.75
C VAL A 96 15.37 0.62 -9.80
N PRO A 97 14.04 0.75 -9.70
CA PRO A 97 13.28 1.52 -10.67
C PRO A 97 13.73 2.99 -10.67
N ALA A 98 14.00 3.52 -11.85
CA ALA A 98 14.25 4.94 -12.03
C ALA A 98 12.93 5.71 -12.03
N GLY A 99 12.91 6.90 -11.44
CA GLY A 99 11.72 7.72 -11.40
C GLY A 99 11.89 8.95 -10.53
N GLU A 100 10.86 9.78 -10.55
CA GLU A 100 10.80 11.01 -9.76
C GLU A 100 10.22 10.73 -8.38
N ILE A 101 10.85 11.31 -7.37
CA ILE A 101 10.38 11.35 -5.99
C ILE A 101 9.93 12.77 -5.73
N THR A 102 8.62 13.03 -5.79
CA THR A 102 8.06 14.37 -5.54
C THR A 102 7.45 14.45 -4.14
N ILE A 103 7.40 15.65 -3.55
CA ILE A 103 6.83 15.82 -2.21
C ILE A 103 5.33 15.53 -2.19
N GLU A 104 4.62 15.80 -3.29
CA GLU A 104 3.20 15.49 -3.46
C GLU A 104 2.95 13.97 -3.45
N ARG A 105 3.78 13.18 -4.14
CA ARG A 105 3.67 11.71 -4.15
C ARG A 105 4.01 11.10 -2.79
N ILE A 106 4.97 11.68 -2.07
CA ILE A 106 5.25 11.31 -0.67
C ILE A 106 4.01 11.59 0.19
N GLN A 107 3.37 12.75 0.03
CA GLN A 107 2.15 13.10 0.75
C GLN A 107 0.98 12.17 0.40
N HIS A 108 0.83 11.82 -0.88
CA HIS A 108 -0.20 10.92 -1.37
C HIS A 108 -0.02 9.50 -0.82
N ALA A 109 1.18 8.93 -0.87
CA ALA A 109 1.46 7.63 -0.27
C ALA A 109 1.16 7.63 1.24
N PHE A 110 1.50 8.71 1.95
CA PHE A 110 1.18 8.84 3.38
C PHE A 110 -0.33 8.90 3.61
N TYR A 111 -1.04 9.65 2.78
CA TYR A 111 -2.51 9.70 2.78
C TYR A 111 -3.13 8.32 2.54
N MET A 112 -2.67 7.57 1.54
CA MET A 112 -3.18 6.25 1.21
C MET A 112 -2.92 5.24 2.34
N ALA A 113 -1.70 5.23 2.89
CA ALA A 113 -1.35 4.40 4.04
C ALA A 113 -2.23 4.72 5.28
N ALA A 114 -2.45 6.00 5.58
CA ALA A 114 -3.27 6.43 6.71
C ALA A 114 -4.74 6.07 6.53
N ASN A 115 -5.32 6.36 5.36
CA ASN A 115 -6.72 6.06 5.08
C ASN A 115 -6.96 4.56 5.06
N TYR A 116 -6.13 3.78 4.38
CA TYR A 116 -6.32 2.34 4.33
C TYR A 116 -6.03 1.66 5.67
N GLY A 117 -5.02 2.12 6.41
CA GLY A 117 -4.79 1.66 7.78
C GLY A 117 -5.97 1.94 8.71
N PHE A 118 -6.60 3.12 8.60
CA PHE A 118 -7.84 3.45 9.31
C PHE A 118 -8.98 2.48 8.97
N GLN A 119 -9.11 2.07 7.71
CA GLN A 119 -10.10 1.07 7.28
C GLN A 119 -9.86 -0.29 7.95
N ILE A 120 -8.61 -0.77 7.98
CA ILE A 120 -8.25 -2.03 8.64
C ILE A 120 -8.57 -2.00 10.13
N LEU A 121 -8.23 -0.91 10.83
CA LEU A 121 -8.53 -0.76 12.26
C LEU A 121 -10.03 -0.77 12.56
N ASN A 122 -10.86 -0.49 11.54
CA ASN A 122 -12.31 -0.58 11.59
C ASN A 122 -12.86 -1.92 11.05
N GLY A 123 -12.00 -2.90 10.76
CA GLY A 123 -12.39 -4.22 10.26
C GLY A 123 -12.69 -4.28 8.76
N ASN A 124 -12.39 -3.21 8.01
CA ASN A 124 -12.56 -3.18 6.56
C ASN A 124 -11.23 -3.46 5.84
N PHE A 125 -11.10 -4.68 5.29
CA PHE A 125 -9.87 -5.15 4.64
C PHE A 125 -9.83 -4.94 3.12
N ALA A 126 -10.92 -4.48 2.52
CA ALA A 126 -11.01 -4.14 1.09
C ALA A 126 -11.75 -2.80 0.98
N ALA A 127 -11.01 -1.72 0.80
CA ALA A 127 -11.55 -0.38 0.97
C ALA A 127 -11.45 0.45 -0.31
N ALA A 128 -12.62 0.94 -0.74
CA ALA A 128 -12.71 1.93 -1.79
C ALA A 128 -12.37 3.32 -1.22
N ILE A 129 -11.16 3.80 -1.51
CA ILE A 129 -10.61 5.07 -1.02
C ILE A 129 -10.56 6.06 -2.18
N ASP A 130 -10.96 7.30 -1.90
CA ASP A 130 -10.91 8.39 -2.87
C ASP A 130 -9.46 8.86 -3.02
N ASP A 131 -8.98 8.85 -4.25
CA ASP A 131 -7.71 9.42 -4.65
C ASP A 131 -7.92 10.89 -5.00
N TYR A 132 -7.33 11.78 -4.19
CA TYR A 132 -7.51 13.22 -4.37
C TYR A 132 -6.69 13.81 -5.53
N GLU A 133 -5.71 13.08 -6.08
CA GLU A 133 -4.96 13.53 -7.27
C GLU A 133 -5.74 13.22 -8.55
N LEU A 134 -6.39 12.06 -8.60
CA LEU A 134 -7.11 11.58 -9.77
C LEU A 134 -8.62 11.86 -9.72
N SER A 135 -9.16 12.21 -8.55
CA SER A 135 -10.61 12.28 -8.27
C SER A 135 -11.33 10.97 -8.64
N LEU A 136 -10.63 9.85 -8.44
CA LEU A 136 -11.11 8.49 -8.68
C LEU A 136 -11.20 7.74 -7.36
N ARG A 137 -12.00 6.67 -7.33
CA ARG A 137 -12.14 5.84 -6.15
C ARG A 137 -11.56 4.45 -6.41
N PHE A 138 -10.42 4.15 -5.81
CA PHE A 138 -9.74 2.87 -6.03
C PHE A 138 -10.07 1.88 -4.92
N MET A 139 -10.24 0.61 -5.30
CA MET A 139 -10.30 -0.49 -4.36
C MET A 139 -8.88 -0.82 -3.89
N ASN A 140 -8.66 -0.72 -2.59
CA ASN A 140 -7.36 -0.96 -1.97
C ASN A 140 -7.40 -2.19 -1.08
N ASP A 141 -6.28 -2.89 -1.02
CA ASP A 141 -6.08 -4.05 -0.17
C ASP A 141 -4.74 -3.94 0.60
N LEU A 142 -4.34 -5.05 1.25
CA LEU A 142 -3.13 -5.10 2.07
C LEU A 142 -1.86 -4.79 1.28
N ALA A 143 -1.85 -5.00 -0.04
CA ALA A 143 -0.70 -4.67 -0.87
C ALA A 143 -0.52 -3.16 -0.99
N THR A 144 -1.61 -2.38 -1.11
CA THR A 144 -1.56 -0.90 -1.10
C THR A 144 -0.86 -0.39 0.16
N TYR A 145 -1.32 -0.83 1.34
CA TYR A 145 -0.69 -0.44 2.59
C TYR A 145 0.80 -0.76 2.64
N ARG A 146 1.13 -1.99 2.22
CA ARG A 146 2.50 -2.48 2.28
C ARG A 146 3.41 -1.68 1.36
N ILE A 147 2.99 -1.38 0.13
CA ILE A 147 3.84 -0.63 -0.80
C ILE A 147 4.06 0.81 -0.31
N ASP A 148 3.01 1.50 0.13
CA ASP A 148 3.11 2.88 0.60
C ASP A 148 4.00 2.99 1.84
N VAL A 149 3.77 2.16 2.86
CA VAL A 149 4.58 2.19 4.09
C VAL A 149 6.02 1.80 3.81
N SER A 150 6.26 0.78 2.96
CA SER A 150 7.63 0.34 2.64
C SER A 150 8.38 1.40 1.86
N TRP A 151 7.72 2.06 0.90
CA TRP A 151 8.31 3.13 0.12
C TRP A 151 8.61 4.33 1.01
N LEU A 152 7.66 4.80 1.82
CA LEU A 152 7.84 5.91 2.76
C LEU A 152 8.96 5.63 3.78
N TRP A 153 9.00 4.42 4.35
CA TRP A 153 10.08 4.02 5.27
C TRP A 153 11.43 4.10 4.56
N SER A 154 11.53 3.56 3.34
CA SER A 154 12.77 3.58 2.56
C SER A 154 13.23 5.02 2.27
N LEU A 155 12.31 5.91 1.88
CA LEU A 155 12.63 7.31 1.62
C LEU A 155 13.13 8.02 2.88
N LEU A 156 12.48 7.82 4.03
CA LEU A 156 12.82 8.49 5.28
C LEU A 156 14.11 7.94 5.88
N HIS A 157 14.26 6.61 5.89
CA HIS A 157 15.44 5.92 6.40
C HIS A 157 16.70 6.29 5.62
N HIS A 158 16.61 6.33 4.29
CA HIS A 158 17.73 6.70 3.43
C HIS A 158 17.84 8.21 3.14
N GLN A 159 16.95 9.02 3.71
CA GLN A 159 16.87 10.47 3.46
C GLN A 159 16.92 10.79 1.95
N ALA A 160 16.05 10.13 1.19
CA ALA A 160 15.98 10.29 -0.26
C ALA A 160 15.82 11.76 -0.64
N ALA A 161 16.45 12.17 -1.74
CA ALA A 161 16.29 13.53 -2.26
C ALA A 161 14.96 13.64 -3.02
N VAL A 162 14.19 14.68 -2.70
CA VAL A 162 13.06 15.10 -3.53
C VAL A 162 13.62 15.59 -4.87
N THR A 163 13.11 15.07 -5.98
CA THR A 163 13.70 15.29 -7.31
C THR A 163 13.13 16.49 -8.04
N LYS A 164 12.04 17.08 -7.54
CA LYS A 164 11.36 18.25 -8.13
C LYS A 164 10.92 19.24 -7.07
N ASP A 165 10.86 20.50 -7.45
CA ASP A 165 10.18 21.53 -6.67
C ASP A 165 8.70 21.16 -6.53
N GLY A 166 8.13 21.42 -5.35
CA GLY A 166 6.73 21.13 -5.05
C GLY A 166 6.31 21.70 -3.72
N TYR A 167 5.11 21.33 -3.27
CA TYR A 167 4.54 21.77 -2.00
C TYR A 167 3.92 20.63 -1.22
N LEU A 168 4.21 20.57 0.09
CA LEU A 168 3.29 19.91 1.01
C LEU A 168 1.98 20.70 1.04
N LYS A 169 0.87 20.00 0.85
CA LYS A 169 -0.45 20.59 0.83
C LYS A 169 -1.13 20.53 2.21
N GLY A 170 -1.76 21.62 2.63
CA GLY A 170 -2.73 21.65 3.72
C GLY A 170 -4.16 21.38 3.20
N PRO A 171 -5.12 21.25 4.13
CA PRO A 171 -6.52 21.03 3.76
C PRO A 171 -7.13 22.22 3.03
N ALA A 172 -8.01 21.94 2.06
CA ALA A 172 -8.96 22.90 1.52
C ALA A 172 -10.28 22.20 1.21
N LEU A 173 -11.40 22.90 1.41
CA LEU A 173 -12.72 22.44 1.00
C LEU A 173 -12.88 22.67 -0.51
N THR A 174 -13.20 21.60 -1.23
CA THR A 174 -13.47 21.60 -2.67
C THR A 174 -14.83 20.96 -2.95
N GLU A 175 -15.23 20.88 -4.22
CA GLU A 175 -16.42 20.13 -4.63
C GLU A 175 -16.35 18.64 -4.25
N ASP A 176 -15.13 18.09 -4.15
CA ASP A 176 -14.85 16.71 -3.76
C ASP A 176 -14.81 16.52 -2.23
N GLY A 177 -15.06 17.58 -1.46
CA GLY A 177 -14.89 17.60 -0.01
C GLY A 177 -13.54 18.18 0.41
N VAL A 178 -13.13 17.88 1.64
CA VAL A 178 -11.86 18.37 2.19
C VAL A 178 -10.71 17.50 1.66
N VAL A 179 -9.82 18.11 0.89
CA VAL A 179 -8.67 17.44 0.27
C VAL A 179 -7.36 18.19 0.52
N PRO A 180 -6.18 17.54 0.42
CA PRO A 180 -4.90 18.23 0.43
C PRO A 180 -4.73 19.08 -0.84
N ALA A 181 -4.96 20.39 -0.77
CA ALA A 181 -4.90 21.27 -1.94
C ALA A 181 -4.26 22.65 -1.70
N SER A 182 -4.28 23.17 -0.47
CA SER A 182 -3.67 24.47 -0.17
C SER A 182 -2.15 24.35 -0.06
N ASN A 183 -1.35 25.22 -0.68
CA ASN A 183 0.12 25.16 -0.55
C ASN A 183 0.54 25.57 0.87
N ALA A 184 1.04 24.62 1.68
CA ALA A 184 1.45 24.90 3.06
C ALA A 184 2.96 25.12 3.19
N PHE A 185 3.77 24.24 2.60
CA PHE A 185 5.23 24.34 2.67
C PHE A 185 5.86 24.05 1.32
N GLU A 186 6.67 24.98 0.83
CA GLU A 186 7.49 24.76 -0.36
C GLU A 186 8.63 23.79 -0.04
N VAL A 187 8.89 22.86 -0.97
CA VAL A 187 10.01 21.93 -0.92
C VAL A 187 10.74 21.99 -2.24
N LYS A 188 12.04 22.30 -2.19
CA LYS A 188 12.89 22.43 -3.37
C LYS A 188 13.50 21.10 -3.76
N ALA A 189 13.74 20.91 -5.06
CA ALA A 189 14.51 19.78 -5.56
C ALA A 189 15.87 19.70 -4.83
N GLY A 190 16.31 18.49 -4.53
CA GLY A 190 17.50 18.20 -3.71
C GLY A 190 17.25 18.19 -2.20
N THR A 191 16.09 18.67 -1.72
CA THR A 191 15.75 18.58 -0.29
C THR A 191 15.68 17.12 0.15
N ARG A 192 16.33 16.79 1.27
CA ARG A 192 16.30 15.45 1.84
C ARG A 192 14.99 15.21 2.57
N PHE A 193 14.37 14.04 2.36
CA PHE A 193 13.23 13.60 3.15
C PHE A 193 13.69 13.17 4.55
N SER A 194 14.02 14.17 5.38
CA SER A 194 14.49 14.02 6.75
C SER A 194 13.34 13.91 7.74
N ARG A 195 13.67 13.63 9.01
CA ARG A 195 12.70 13.65 10.11
C ARG A 195 11.94 14.98 10.19
N ASP A 196 12.61 16.11 9.99
CA ASP A 196 11.96 17.42 10.05
C ASP A 196 10.93 17.61 8.92
N LEU A 197 11.25 17.14 7.71
CA LEU A 197 10.30 17.20 6.60
C LEU A 197 9.15 16.21 6.79
N PHE A 198 9.42 15.04 7.37
CA PHE A 198 8.39 14.09 7.77
C PHE A 198 7.44 14.69 8.84
N GLU A 199 7.95 15.40 9.85
CA GLU A 199 7.11 16.05 10.85
C GLU A 199 6.20 17.12 10.22
N LYS A 200 6.68 17.86 9.21
CA LYS A 200 5.82 18.79 8.44
C LYS A 200 4.70 18.05 7.69
N LEU A 201 5.02 16.96 6.99
CA LEU A 201 4.04 16.12 6.32
C LEU A 201 2.99 15.58 7.31
N TRP A 202 3.47 15.06 8.43
CA TRP A 202 2.66 14.56 9.52
C TRP A 202 1.70 15.62 10.06
N THR A 203 2.18 16.85 10.29
CA THR A 203 1.34 17.97 10.71
C THR A 203 0.28 18.31 9.65
N CYS A 204 0.65 18.41 8.37
CA CYS A 204 -0.30 18.67 7.29
C CYS A 204 -1.39 17.60 7.22
N HIS A 205 -1.04 16.33 7.39
CA HIS A 205 -2.03 15.24 7.37
C HIS A 205 -2.98 15.32 8.57
N ASN A 206 -2.48 15.57 9.79
CA ASN A 206 -3.35 15.74 10.97
C ASN A 206 -4.29 16.94 10.83
N GLN A 207 -3.82 18.06 10.27
CA GLN A 207 -4.68 19.21 9.96
C GLN A 207 -5.77 18.82 8.96
N TRP A 208 -5.43 18.03 7.94
CA TRP A 208 -6.40 17.50 7.00
C TRP A 208 -7.42 16.58 7.67
N THR A 209 -6.98 15.64 8.52
CA THR A 209 -7.87 14.73 9.26
C THR A 209 -8.86 15.49 10.13
N ALA A 210 -8.40 16.54 10.83
CA ALA A 210 -9.28 17.39 11.64
C ALA A 210 -10.31 18.12 10.77
N ALA A 211 -9.87 18.80 9.70
CA ALA A 211 -10.76 19.51 8.80
C ALA A 211 -11.77 18.58 8.09
N PHE A 212 -11.37 17.35 7.77
CA PHE A 212 -12.25 16.33 7.21
C PHE A 212 -13.37 15.96 8.18
N PHE A 213 -13.05 15.70 9.46
CA PHE A 213 -14.08 15.40 10.46
C PHE A 213 -14.97 16.59 10.80
N ASP A 214 -14.41 17.81 10.86
CA ASP A 214 -15.19 19.04 11.06
C ASP A 214 -16.22 19.23 9.93
N GLU A 215 -15.83 18.93 8.68
CA GLU A 215 -16.74 19.00 7.54
C GLU A 215 -17.83 17.93 7.58
N LEU A 216 -17.51 16.71 8.02
CA LEU A 216 -18.51 15.66 8.24
C LEU A 216 -19.53 16.07 9.32
N ASP A 217 -19.05 16.64 10.42
CA ASP A 217 -19.91 17.13 11.51
C ASP A 217 -20.78 18.29 11.06
N ARG A 218 -20.23 19.22 10.28
CA ARG A 218 -20.99 20.32 9.68
C ARG A 218 -22.12 19.83 8.77
N ARG A 219 -21.93 18.69 8.09
CA ARG A 219 -22.95 18.05 7.22
C ARG A 219 -23.93 17.16 8.00
N GLY A 220 -23.69 16.92 9.29
CA GLY A 220 -24.45 15.95 10.08
C GLY A 220 -24.23 14.51 9.62
N ASP A 221 -23.08 14.23 9.00
CA ASP A 221 -22.69 12.88 8.60
C ASP A 221 -21.78 12.27 9.69
N PRO A 222 -22.27 11.34 10.52
CA PRO A 222 -21.44 10.74 11.57
C PRO A 222 -20.28 9.91 10.98
N GLY A 223 -20.32 9.58 9.68
CA GLY A 223 -19.43 8.62 9.06
C GLY A 223 -19.78 7.18 9.45
N ARG A 224 -19.26 6.22 8.69
CA ARG A 224 -19.50 4.78 8.94
C ARG A 224 -18.49 4.14 9.89
N PHE A 225 -17.40 4.84 10.18
CA PHE A 225 -16.23 4.29 10.86
C PHE A 225 -15.99 4.98 12.20
N ASP A 226 -15.44 4.23 13.14
CA ASP A 226 -15.05 4.74 14.45
C ASP A 226 -13.87 5.71 14.30
N ARG A 227 -14.17 7.01 14.42
CA ARG A 227 -13.18 8.09 14.30
C ARG A 227 -12.11 8.01 15.40
N ALA A 228 -12.37 7.33 16.53
CA ALA A 228 -11.36 7.09 17.55
C ALA A 228 -10.19 6.22 17.05
N LYS A 229 -10.33 5.58 15.88
CA LYS A 229 -9.22 4.87 15.23
C LYS A 229 -8.22 5.77 14.52
N ALA A 230 -8.55 7.03 14.20
CA ALA A 230 -7.64 7.94 13.51
C ALA A 230 -6.34 8.20 14.29
N PRO A 231 -6.38 8.57 15.58
CA PRO A 231 -5.15 8.73 16.37
C PRO A 231 -4.31 7.45 16.46
N ILE A 232 -4.95 6.28 16.42
CA ILE A 232 -4.27 4.98 16.51
C ILE A 232 -3.46 4.70 15.24
N ILE A 233 -4.07 4.83 14.05
CA ILE A 233 -3.33 4.61 12.79
C ILE A 233 -2.19 5.61 12.65
N MET A 234 -2.41 6.85 13.09
CA MET A 234 -1.37 7.85 13.10
C MET A 234 -0.19 7.36 13.96
N ASP A 235 -0.40 7.01 15.24
CA ASP A 235 0.70 6.53 16.12
C ASP A 235 1.46 5.34 15.51
N ILE A 236 0.73 4.36 14.93
CA ILE A 236 1.34 3.23 14.20
C ILE A 236 2.23 3.70 13.06
N LEU A 237 1.72 4.58 12.18
CA LEU A 237 2.50 5.07 11.04
C LEU A 237 3.72 5.86 11.49
N LYS A 238 3.60 6.69 12.53
CA LYS A 238 4.75 7.44 13.06
C LYS A 238 5.85 6.51 13.52
N ARG A 239 5.50 5.51 14.33
CA ARG A 239 6.45 4.54 14.87
C ARG A 239 7.02 3.64 13.77
N GLN A 240 6.22 3.20 12.81
CA GLN A 240 6.69 2.42 11.66
C GLN A 240 7.69 3.19 10.82
N LEU A 241 7.34 4.40 10.38
CA LEU A 241 8.18 5.18 9.47
C LEU A 241 9.47 5.67 10.13
N LEU A 242 9.45 5.90 11.45
CA LEU A 242 10.62 6.31 12.22
C LEU A 242 11.40 5.14 12.81
N SER A 243 10.93 3.90 12.63
CA SER A 243 11.60 2.72 13.16
C SER A 243 12.95 2.53 12.49
N ALA A 244 13.97 2.20 13.30
CA ALA A 244 15.27 1.80 12.79
C ALA A 244 15.21 0.48 12.00
N ARG A 245 14.18 -0.36 12.23
CA ARG A 245 14.02 -1.67 11.61
C ARG A 245 12.88 -1.64 10.60
N TYR A 246 13.15 -2.08 9.38
CA TYR A 246 12.11 -2.31 8.41
C TYR A 246 11.22 -3.49 8.84
N ILE A 247 9.90 -3.29 8.79
CA ILE A 247 8.90 -4.33 9.06
C ILE A 247 8.34 -4.81 7.72
N GLN A 248 8.79 -5.98 7.27
CA GLN A 248 8.40 -6.57 5.98
C GLN A 248 6.89 -6.78 5.83
N HIS A 249 6.23 -7.15 6.93
CA HIS A 249 4.79 -7.42 6.98
C HIS A 249 4.07 -6.33 7.81
N SER A 250 4.21 -5.07 7.42
CA SER A 250 3.68 -3.91 8.15
C SER A 250 2.20 -4.01 8.55
N ALA A 251 1.36 -4.65 7.73
CA ALA A 251 -0.06 -4.87 8.03
C ALA A 251 -0.30 -5.75 9.27
N ARG A 252 0.65 -6.61 9.66
CA ARG A 252 0.54 -7.44 10.88
C ARG A 252 0.45 -6.58 12.14
N VAL A 253 1.12 -5.43 12.15
CA VAL A 253 1.02 -4.45 13.24
C VAL A 253 -0.44 -3.98 13.38
N LEU A 254 -1.11 -3.68 12.27
CA LEU A 254 -2.51 -3.28 12.28
C LEU A 254 -3.40 -4.38 12.85
N PHE A 255 -3.17 -5.65 12.50
CA PHE A 255 -4.00 -6.76 12.98
C PHE A 255 -3.88 -6.98 14.49
N VAL A 256 -2.67 -6.96 15.02
CA VAL A 256 -2.46 -7.14 16.47
C VAL A 256 -2.98 -5.93 17.27
N VAL A 257 -2.87 -4.72 16.72
CA VAL A 257 -3.37 -3.50 17.36
C VAL A 257 -4.89 -3.37 17.28
N ALA A 258 -5.52 -3.76 16.16
CA ALA A 258 -6.95 -3.67 15.96
C ALA A 258 -7.75 -4.50 16.98
N GLN A 259 -7.19 -5.64 17.39
CA GLN A 259 -7.81 -6.56 18.35
C GLN A 259 -7.53 -6.19 19.82
N ALA A 260 -6.59 -5.27 20.07
CA ALA A 260 -6.13 -4.94 21.42
C ALA A 260 -6.95 -3.82 22.07
N GLY A 261 -7.24 -4.01 23.36
CA GLY A 261 -7.72 -2.96 24.25
C GLY A 261 -6.68 -1.84 24.43
N ALA A 262 -7.10 -0.69 24.99
CA ALA A 262 -6.20 0.46 25.12
C ALA A 262 -4.91 0.18 25.94
N PRO A 263 -4.96 -0.50 27.11
CA PRO A 263 -3.75 -0.81 27.88
C PRO A 263 -2.79 -1.76 27.14
N ASP A 264 -3.33 -2.80 26.50
CA ASP A 264 -2.54 -3.79 25.77
C ASP A 264 -1.91 -3.18 24.52
N ARG A 265 -2.60 -2.25 23.87
CA ARG A 265 -2.12 -1.60 22.65
C ARG A 265 -0.79 -0.87 22.87
N ALA A 266 -0.66 -0.12 23.96
CA ALA A 266 0.58 0.59 24.28
C ALA A 266 1.74 -0.41 24.43
N GLN A 267 1.54 -1.47 25.21
CA GLN A 267 2.55 -2.52 25.40
C GLN A 267 2.92 -3.24 24.10
N ILE A 268 1.94 -3.51 23.23
CA ILE A 268 2.17 -4.12 21.91
C ILE A 268 3.01 -3.19 21.03
N LEU A 269 2.70 -1.90 20.99
CA LEU A 269 3.45 -0.94 20.19
C LEU A 269 4.88 -0.78 20.70
N ASP A 270 5.06 -0.63 22.02
CA ASP A 270 6.39 -0.53 22.62
C ASP A 270 7.20 -1.81 22.37
N ALA A 271 6.58 -2.99 22.48
CA ALA A 271 7.23 -4.25 22.14
C ALA A 271 7.64 -4.33 20.67
N ILE A 272 6.82 -3.85 19.73
CA ILE A 272 7.14 -3.92 18.30
C ILE A 272 8.24 -2.93 17.91
N PHE A 273 8.21 -1.70 18.45
CA PHE A 273 9.00 -0.59 17.93
C PHE A 273 10.19 -0.18 18.80
N ASP A 274 10.09 -0.36 20.12
CA ASP A 274 10.98 0.30 21.08
C ASP A 274 11.80 -0.69 21.92
N LEU A 275 11.33 -1.93 22.07
CA LEU A 275 11.98 -2.97 22.86
C LEU A 275 12.65 -4.04 22.01
N SER A 276 13.75 -4.58 22.50
CA SER A 276 14.29 -5.84 22.01
C SER A 276 13.47 -7.03 22.51
N ARG A 277 13.52 -8.15 21.80
CA ARG A 277 12.89 -9.40 22.23
C ARG A 277 13.32 -9.85 23.62
N GLU A 278 14.59 -9.65 23.98
CA GLU A 278 15.13 -10.01 25.30
C GLU A 278 14.54 -9.15 26.42
N GLU A 279 14.36 -7.85 26.17
CA GLU A 279 13.72 -6.93 27.12
C GLU A 279 12.25 -7.30 27.30
N ILE A 280 11.56 -7.68 26.22
CA ILE A 280 10.17 -8.14 26.30
C ILE A 280 10.07 -9.41 27.14
N LEU A 281 10.94 -10.41 26.89
CA LEU A 281 10.97 -11.65 27.66
C LEU A 281 11.19 -11.40 29.15
N LYS A 282 12.18 -10.58 29.51
CA LYS A 282 12.44 -10.20 30.91
C LYS A 282 11.23 -9.52 31.55
N GLY A 283 10.56 -8.63 30.80
CA GLY A 283 9.35 -7.96 31.27
C GLY A 283 8.17 -8.92 31.47
N VAL A 284 8.02 -9.93 30.62
CA VAL A 284 6.99 -10.97 30.77
C VAL A 284 7.30 -11.86 31.99
N GLU A 285 8.55 -12.31 32.15
CA GLU A 285 8.98 -13.11 33.31
C GLU A 285 8.81 -12.36 34.64
N ALA A 286 9.04 -11.05 34.64
CA ALA A 286 8.84 -10.17 35.79
C ALA A 286 7.37 -9.75 36.01
N GLY A 287 6.46 -10.09 35.10
CA GLY A 287 5.05 -9.71 35.16
C GLY A 287 4.77 -8.22 34.87
N THR A 288 5.75 -7.48 34.34
CA THR A 288 5.60 -6.06 33.97
C THR A 288 5.08 -5.86 32.53
N LEU A 289 5.18 -6.89 31.69
CA LEU A 289 4.59 -6.93 30.34
C LEU A 289 3.68 -8.14 30.20
N GLY A 290 2.59 -8.00 29.45
CA GLY A 290 1.71 -9.11 29.13
C GLY A 290 2.30 -10.05 28.06
N GLN A 291 1.97 -11.34 28.14
CA GLN A 291 2.33 -12.33 27.11
C GLN A 291 1.85 -11.92 25.71
N THR A 292 0.76 -11.15 25.62
CA THR A 292 0.24 -10.59 24.37
C THR A 292 1.27 -9.71 23.65
N ALA A 293 2.08 -8.93 24.37
CA ALA A 293 3.11 -8.08 23.77
C ALA A 293 4.22 -8.92 23.13
N MET A 294 4.64 -9.99 23.80
CA MET A 294 5.60 -10.96 23.26
C MET A 294 5.07 -11.66 22.00
N ASN A 295 3.83 -12.16 22.07
CA ASN A 295 3.20 -12.84 20.94
C ASN A 295 3.05 -11.90 19.73
N ALA A 296 2.71 -10.63 19.97
CA ALA A 296 2.60 -9.63 18.93
C ALA A 296 3.97 -9.31 18.28
N HIS A 297 5.02 -9.12 19.08
CA HIS A 297 6.39 -8.95 18.56
C HIS A 297 6.80 -10.14 17.69
N ASP A 298 6.65 -11.36 18.21
CA ASP A 298 7.06 -12.58 17.50
C ASP A 298 6.26 -12.79 16.21
N TYR A 299 4.95 -12.50 16.23
CA TYR A 299 4.12 -12.53 15.03
C TYR A 299 4.53 -11.48 13.99
N VAL A 300 4.87 -10.25 14.41
CA VAL A 300 5.25 -9.18 13.47
C VAL A 300 6.60 -9.45 12.81
N TYR A 301 7.54 -10.04 13.56
CA TYR A 301 8.92 -10.29 13.10
C TYR A 301 9.17 -11.73 12.62
N ASP A 302 8.12 -12.54 12.43
CA ASP A 302 8.23 -13.95 12.01
C ASP A 302 9.18 -14.78 12.90
N VAL A 303 9.16 -14.51 14.22
CA VAL A 303 9.96 -15.26 15.19
C VAL A 303 9.13 -16.44 15.69
N PHE A 304 9.32 -17.59 15.04
CA PHE A 304 8.69 -18.84 15.46
C PHE A 304 9.59 -19.63 16.40
N PRO A 305 9.05 -20.30 17.42
CA PRO A 305 9.83 -21.22 18.21
C PRO A 305 10.44 -22.28 17.29
N VAL A 306 11.74 -22.52 17.43
CA VAL A 306 12.43 -23.58 16.70
C VAL A 306 11.71 -24.89 17.02
N ALA A 307 11.08 -25.49 16.02
CA ALA A 307 10.48 -26.81 16.19
C ALA A 307 11.55 -27.72 16.78
N ALA A 308 11.26 -28.32 17.94
CA ALA A 308 12.16 -29.26 18.58
C ALA A 308 12.60 -30.28 17.52
N ALA A 309 13.92 -30.39 17.30
CA ALA A 309 14.49 -31.27 16.31
C ALA A 309 13.90 -32.68 16.50
N GLY A 310 12.99 -33.10 15.62
CA GLY A 310 12.33 -34.41 15.73
C GLY A 310 10.94 -34.58 15.13
N GLN A 311 10.24 -33.53 14.68
CA GLN A 311 8.95 -33.72 13.98
C GLN A 311 9.13 -33.60 12.46
N PRO A 312 8.91 -34.68 11.68
CA PRO A 312 8.97 -34.60 10.24
C PRO A 312 7.85 -33.67 9.74
N SER A 313 8.25 -32.68 8.96
CA SER A 313 7.35 -31.84 8.17
C SER A 313 6.36 -32.73 7.42
N ALA A 314 5.08 -32.62 7.76
CA ALA A 314 4.01 -33.22 6.99
C ALA A 314 4.01 -32.57 5.60
N ARG A 315 4.70 -33.22 4.66
CA ARG A 315 4.50 -32.99 3.22
C ARG A 315 3.01 -33.17 2.97
N HIS A 316 2.33 -32.07 2.69
CA HIS A 316 1.03 -32.13 2.04
C HIS A 316 1.29 -32.63 0.62
N GLU A 317 1.15 -33.94 0.44
CA GLU A 317 0.92 -34.53 -0.88
C GLU A 317 -0.48 -34.09 -1.32
N ILE A 318 -0.52 -33.26 -2.37
CA ILE A 318 -1.75 -32.93 -3.07
C ILE A 318 -1.99 -34.08 -4.04
N ALA A 319 -3.04 -34.84 -3.81
CA ALA A 319 -3.63 -35.77 -4.78
C ALA A 319 -4.46 -35.00 -5.82
#